data_AF-A0A0A0BUU9-F1
#
_entry.id   AF-A0A0A0BUU9-F1
#
_cell.length_a   1.000
_cell.length_b   1.000
_cell.length_c   1.000
_cell.angle_alpha   90.00
_cell.angle_beta   90.00
_cell.angle_gamma   90.00
#
_symmetry.space_group_name_H-M   'P 1'
#
loop_
_entity.id
_entity.type
_entity.pdbx_description
1 polymer ?
#
loop_
_entity_poly.entity_id
_entity_poly.type
_entity_poly.pdbx_seq_one_letter_code
_entity_poly.pdbx_strand_id
1 'polypeptide(L)'
;MRIQGWHIVVLLVVIVLLFGANRLPDLARSVGQSLKIFKNEVKDLRDDPADGSTGARGTSATSTDPHRTDARDGVDPSVRRSADGDRPGT
;
A
#
# COMPACT_ATOMS: atom_id res chain seq x y z
N MET A 1 -19.70 25.25 -32.21
CA MET A 1 -18.48 24.45 -31.90
C MET A 1 -18.88 23.33 -30.94
N ARG A 2 -19.15 22.12 -31.45
CA ARG A 2 -19.52 20.99 -30.59
C ARG A 2 -18.23 20.25 -30.27
N ILE A 3 -17.80 20.27 -29.01
CA ILE A 3 -16.76 19.39 -28.51
C ILE A 3 -17.27 17.95 -28.67
N GLN A 4 -17.03 17.35 -29.84
CA GLN A 4 -17.18 15.92 -30.03
C GLN A 4 -16.22 15.27 -29.06
N GLY A 5 -16.72 14.37 -28.20
CA GLY A 5 -15.96 13.68 -27.15
C GLY A 5 -14.67 13.00 -27.64
N TRP A 6 -14.48 12.89 -28.95
CA TRP A 6 -13.23 12.56 -29.61
C TRP A 6 -12.01 13.36 -29.12
N HIS A 7 -12.17 14.65 -28.79
CA HIS A 7 -11.06 15.48 -28.31
C HIS A 7 -10.53 15.01 -26.95
N ILE A 8 -11.41 14.52 -26.08
CA ILE A 8 -11.05 14.01 -24.75
C ILE A 8 -10.23 12.73 -24.90
N VAL A 9 -10.60 11.85 -25.82
CA VAL A 9 -9.84 10.62 -26.11
C VAL A 9 -8.43 10.96 -26.60
N VAL A 10 -8.31 11.89 -27.55
CA VAL A 10 -7.00 12.33 -28.06
C VAL A 10 -6.14 12.93 -26.94
N LEU A 11 -6.72 13.78 -26.07
CA LEU A 11 -6.00 14.35 -24.93
C LEU A 11 -5.51 13.27 -23.96
N LEU A 12 -6.37 12.30 -23.64
CA LEU A 12 -6.03 11.19 -22.74
C LEU A 12 -4.87 10.36 -23.31
N VAL A 13 -4.91 10.07 -24.62
CA VAL A 13 -3.82 9.38 -25.33
C VAL A 13 -2.51 10.16 -25.20
N VAL A 14 -2.52 11.48 -25.42
CA VAL A 14 -1.31 12.31 -25.27
C VAL A 14 -0.75 12.24 -23.84
N ILE A 15 -1.60 12.36 -22.80
CA ILE A 15 -1.15 12.26 -21.41
C ILE A 15 -0.57 10.87 -21.12
N VAL A 16 -1.19 9.78 -21.60
CA VAL A 16 -0.64 8.42 -21.46
C VAL A 16 0.71 8.28 -22.15
N LEU A 17 0.91 8.89 -23.31
CA LEU A 17 2.20 8.85 -24.01
C LEU A 17 3.29 9.63 -23.27
N LEU A 18 2.96 10.79 -22.68
CA LEU A 18 3.92 11.62 -21.95
C LEU A 18 4.28 11.05 -20.58
N PHE A 19 3.28 10.62 -19.82
CA PHE A 19 3.45 10.13 -18.46
C PHE A 19 3.70 8.62 -18.40
N GLY A 20 3.29 7.87 -19.43
CA GLY A 20 3.36 6.41 -19.50
C GLY A 20 2.14 5.73 -18.88
N ALA A 21 1.80 4.55 -19.41
CA ALA A 21 0.63 3.76 -19.00
C ALA A 21 0.64 3.33 -17.52
N ASN A 22 1.81 3.26 -16.88
CA ASN A 22 1.93 2.87 -15.47
C ASN A 22 1.85 4.05 -14.48
N ARG A 23 2.15 5.29 -14.90
CA ARG A 23 2.19 6.45 -13.98
C ARG A 23 0.82 7.07 -13.75
N LEU A 24 -0.01 7.14 -14.80
CA LEU A 24 -1.38 7.63 -14.73
C LEU A 24 -2.26 6.87 -13.70
N PRO A 25 -2.29 5.52 -13.69
CA PRO A 25 -3.07 4.77 -12.70
C PRO A 25 -2.50 4.90 -11.29
N ASP A 26 -1.18 4.95 -11.13
CA ASP A 26 -0.56 5.14 -9.80
C ASP A 26 -0.90 6.52 -9.20
N LEU A 27 -0.82 7.58 -10.01
CA LEU A 27 -1.22 8.93 -9.60
C LEU A 27 -2.71 9.02 -9.31
N ALA A 28 -3.55 8.39 -10.13
CA ALA A 28 -4.99 8.35 -9.91
C ALA A 28 -5.35 7.59 -8.62
N ARG A 29 -4.64 6.49 -8.30
CA ARG A 29 -4.85 5.72 -7.08
C ARG A 29 -4.49 6.51 -5.82
N SER A 30 -3.35 7.20 -5.81
CA SER A 30 -2.92 7.99 -4.64
C SER A 30 -3.84 9.20 -4.42
N VAL A 31 -4.16 9.94 -5.47
CA VAL A 31 -5.09 11.09 -5.41
C VAL A 31 -6.51 10.64 -5.07
N GLY A 32 -6.96 9.51 -5.64
CA GLY A 32 -8.27 8.94 -5.37
C GLY A 32 -8.42 8.48 -3.91
N GLN A 33 -7.36 7.96 -3.30
CA GLN A 33 -7.36 7.57 -1.89
C GLN A 33 -7.48 8.79 -0.96
N SER A 34 -6.74 9.86 -1.23
CA SER A 34 -6.88 11.14 -0.51
C SER A 34 -8.28 11.75 -0.68
N LEU A 35 -8.84 11.69 -1.90
CA LEU A 35 -10.18 12.21 -2.18
C LEU A 35 -11.28 11.36 -1.54
N LYS A 36 -11.10 10.03 -1.42
CA LYS A 36 -12.03 9.14 -0.72
C LYS A 36 -12.13 9.49 0.77
N ILE A 37 -10.99 9.71 1.43
CA ILE A 37 -10.95 10.08 2.85
C ILE A 37 -11.65 11.43 3.04
N PHE A 38 -11.27 12.43 2.24
CA PHE A 38 -11.91 13.74 2.29
C PHE A 38 -13.41 13.68 2.00
N LYS A 39 -13.86 12.86 1.04
CA LYS A 39 -15.28 12.67 0.72
C LYS A 39 -16.04 12.06 1.89
N ASN A 40 -15.44 11.12 2.61
CA ASN A 40 -16.06 10.46 3.76
C ASN A 40 -16.17 11.45 4.92
N GLU A 41 -15.10 12.17 5.26
CA GLU A 41 -15.13 13.19 6.31
C GLU A 41 -16.17 14.29 5.99
N VAL A 42 -16.21 14.76 4.74
CA VAL A 42 -17.20 15.77 4.31
C VAL A 42 -18.63 15.21 4.32
N LYS A 43 -18.83 13.92 4.08
CA LYS A 43 -20.14 13.26 4.21
C LYS A 43 -20.56 13.13 5.66
N ASP A 44 -19.66 12.71 6.54
CA ASP A 44 -19.93 12.58 7.98
C ASP A 44 -20.32 13.94 8.59
N LEU A 45 -19.73 15.04 8.12
CA LEU A 45 -20.13 16.40 8.51
C LEU A 45 -21.47 16.87 7.92
N ARG A 46 -21.97 16.23 6.86
CA ARG A 46 -23.22 16.58 6.19
C ARG A 46 -24.39 15.67 6.56
N ASP A 47 -24.11 14.44 7.00
CA ASP A 47 -25.09 13.39 7.23
C ASP A 47 -25.35 13.10 8.74
N ASP A 48 -24.87 13.92 9.67
CA ASP A 48 -25.35 13.89 11.07
C ASP A 48 -26.71 14.62 11.16
N PRO A 49 -27.87 13.91 11.27
CA PRO A 49 -28.10 12.81 12.19
C PRO A 49 -28.66 11.50 11.58
N ALA A 50 -28.22 10.38 12.15
CA ALA A 50 -28.70 9.00 11.99
C ALA A 50 -28.28 8.26 10.70
N ASP A 51 -27.14 7.57 10.75
CA ASP A 51 -27.11 6.10 10.76
C ASP A 51 -25.68 5.58 10.57
N GLY A 52 -25.19 4.89 11.60
CA GLY A 52 -23.95 4.14 11.51
C GLY A 52 -24.17 2.85 10.73
N SER A 53 -23.49 2.68 9.59
CA SER A 53 -22.96 1.37 9.16
C SER A 53 -22.05 1.46 7.94
N THR A 54 -20.87 0.86 8.12
CA THR A 54 -20.08 0.13 7.10
C THR A 54 -19.48 0.93 5.94
N GLY A 55 -18.17 1.17 6.01
CA GLY A 55 -17.36 1.74 4.93
C GLY A 55 -15.99 1.06 4.77
N ALA A 56 -15.99 -0.25 4.55
CA ALA A 56 -14.95 -1.05 3.88
C ALA A 56 -13.46 -0.70 4.17
N ARG A 57 -12.90 -1.44 5.13
CA ARG A 57 -11.61 -2.14 5.06
C ARG A 57 -10.78 -1.78 3.82
N GLY A 58 -9.94 -0.75 3.95
CA GLY A 58 -8.85 -0.53 3.02
C GLY A 58 -7.94 -1.76 3.07
N THR A 59 -8.04 -2.60 2.06
CA THR A 59 -7.01 -3.59 1.78
C THR A 59 -5.71 -2.83 1.66
N SER A 60 -4.82 -3.05 2.63
CA SER A 60 -3.40 -2.82 2.49
C SER A 60 -3.00 -3.31 1.10
N ALA A 61 -2.63 -2.39 0.22
CA ALA A 61 -1.83 -2.73 -0.93
C ALA A 61 -0.52 -3.26 -0.37
N THR A 62 -0.44 -4.58 -0.25
CA THR A 62 0.83 -5.32 -0.26
C THR A 62 1.50 -5.00 -1.59
N SER A 63 2.15 -3.85 -1.64
CA SER A 63 3.14 -3.55 -2.66
C SER A 63 4.47 -3.97 -2.08
N THR A 64 4.85 -5.21 -2.43
CA THR A 64 6.23 -5.67 -2.57
C THR A 64 7.15 -5.41 -1.38
N ASP A 65 7.23 -6.39 -0.50
CA ASP A 65 8.42 -6.63 0.33
C ASP A 65 9.38 -7.53 -0.46
N PRO A 66 10.50 -7.02 -1.00
CA PRO A 66 11.56 -7.87 -1.53
C PRO A 66 12.62 -8.18 -0.45
N HIS A 67 12.35 -7.98 0.87
CA HIS A 67 13.37 -8.14 1.91
C HIS A 67 12.89 -8.87 3.17
N ARG A 68 12.14 -9.98 3.00
CA ARG A 68 11.95 -10.97 4.07
C ARG A 68 12.42 -12.36 3.64
N THR A 69 13.69 -12.43 3.29
CA THR A 69 14.46 -13.68 3.26
C THR A 69 15.91 -13.34 3.57
N ASP A 70 16.17 -12.83 4.76
CA ASP A 70 17.51 -12.96 5.32
C ASP A 70 17.51 -12.92 6.86
N ALA A 71 18.16 -13.94 7.41
CA ALA A 71 18.89 -13.91 8.68
C ALA A 71 18.12 -13.88 10.02
N ARG A 72 16.94 -14.50 10.11
CA ARG A 72 16.45 -15.06 11.40
C ARG A 72 16.15 -16.53 11.23
N ASP A 73 17.19 -17.36 11.14
CA ASP A 73 17.16 -18.80 11.50
C ASP A 73 18.56 -19.41 11.30
N GLY A 74 19.55 -18.81 11.98
CA GLY A 74 20.92 -19.29 12.04
C GLY A 74 21.46 -19.21 13.47
N VAL A 75 20.64 -19.59 14.46
CA VAL A 75 21.15 -19.84 15.82
C VAL A 75 21.89 -21.17 15.77
N ASP A 76 23.20 -21.10 15.55
CA ASP A 76 24.09 -22.25 15.58
C ASP A 76 24.06 -22.90 16.98
N PRO A 77 23.55 -24.15 17.12
CA PRO A 77 23.52 -24.85 18.39
C PRO A 77 24.92 -25.28 18.89
N SER A 78 25.99 -25.06 18.11
CA SER A 78 27.36 -25.45 18.47
C SER A 78 27.97 -24.62 19.62
N VAL A 79 27.48 -23.39 19.85
CA VAL A 79 28.03 -22.49 20.90
C VAL A 79 27.68 -22.94 22.32
N ARG A 80 26.57 -23.65 22.53
CA ARG A 80 26.15 -24.07 23.89
C ARG A 80 26.91 -25.26 24.46
N ARG A 81 27.64 -26.03 23.63
CA ARG A 81 28.32 -27.26 24.09
C ARG A 81 29.68 -27.00 24.74
N SER A 82 30.28 -25.83 24.53
CA SER A 82 31.68 -25.57 24.94
C SER A 82 31.85 -25.07 26.38
N ALA A 83 30.78 -24.79 27.12
CA ALA A 83 30.86 -24.27 28.50
C ALA A 83 30.51 -25.31 29.59
N ASP A 84 30.06 -26.51 29.20
CA ASP A 84 29.55 -27.56 30.09
C ASP A 84 30.54 -28.74 30.18
N GLY A 85 31.83 -28.44 30.37
CA GLY A 85 32.89 -29.46 30.37
C GLY A 85 33.98 -29.29 31.41
N ASP A 86 33.97 -28.22 32.20
CA ASP A 86 35.07 -27.92 33.12
C ASP A 86 34.57 -27.73 34.56
N ARG A 87 34.28 -28.87 35.20
CA ARG A 87 34.26 -29.19 36.64
C ARG A 87 33.56 -30.54 36.83
N PRO A 88 33.96 -31.44 37.76
CA PRO A 88 34.99 -31.34 38.81
C PRO A 88 35.88 -32.60 38.99
N GLY A 89 36.93 -32.51 39.82
CA GLY A 89 37.39 -33.67 40.61
C GLY A 89 38.89 -33.78 40.86
N THR A 90 39.40 -33.04 41.85
CA THR A 90 40.25 -33.46 43.00
C THR A 90 40.66 -32.24 43.81
#